data_AF-A0A8J4YRU5-F1
#
_entry.id   AF-A0A8J4YRU5-F1
#
_cell.length_a   1.000
_cell.length_b   1.000
_cell.length_c   1.000
_cell.angle_alpha   90.00
_cell.angle_beta   90.00
_cell.angle_gamma   90.00
#
_symmetry.space_group_name_H-M   'P 1'
#
loop_
_entity.id
_entity.type
_entity.pdbx_description
1 polymer ?
#
loop_
_entity_poly.entity_id
_entity_poly.type
_entity_poly.pdbx_seq_one_letter_code
_entity_poly.pdbx_strand_id
1 'polypeptide(L)'
;MEDLSREMNEWNIDVVGVTETQMRERIELRSETYSMIGKGRSKQQKKDGGVGVLVRQEAIIDVEELDVGGCEMGEDIMAVRLEYKVRKGRERILVIVCYMTVEGTGARAENERKYRIVQRVVEQNRSENVIVMGDMNGHIGVLGEEVNGNGQLLLDFAEENELEILNVTLAEGRVTWSGRENESAIDFTLVNRKARERVRSMWVDEERTIDVASDHNVMVMEYECLKEKRVNVK
;
A
#
# COMPACT_ATOMS: atom_id res chain seq x y z
N MET A 1 -7.78 11.58 11.75
CA MET A 1 -7.00 10.50 12.38
C MET A 1 -7.83 9.74 13.41
N GLU A 2 -8.55 10.41 14.32
CA GLU A 2 -9.35 9.72 15.35
C GLU A 2 -10.43 8.81 14.76
N ASP A 3 -11.22 9.29 13.79
CA ASP A 3 -12.25 8.46 13.13
C ASP A 3 -11.65 7.27 12.39
N LEU A 4 -10.62 7.49 11.57
CA LEU A 4 -9.90 6.40 10.88
C LEU A 4 -9.30 5.41 11.90
N SER A 5 -8.71 5.86 13.00
CA SER A 5 -8.14 4.97 14.02
C SER A 5 -9.22 4.12 14.70
N ARG A 6 -10.40 4.70 14.96
CA ARG A 6 -11.56 3.98 15.52
C ARG A 6 -12.01 2.89 14.55
N GLU A 7 -12.23 3.24 13.29
CA GLU A 7 -12.69 2.30 12.26
C GLU A 7 -11.70 1.13 12.10
N MET A 8 -10.41 1.43 11.92
CA MET A 8 -9.37 0.41 11.81
C MET A 8 -9.28 -0.45 13.07
N ASN A 9 -9.54 0.11 14.25
CA ASN A 9 -9.60 -0.66 15.49
C ASN A 9 -10.77 -1.64 15.50
N GLU A 10 -11.97 -1.21 15.11
CA GLU A 10 -13.18 -2.05 15.05
C GLU A 10 -12.99 -3.24 14.12
N TRP A 11 -12.30 -3.03 12.99
CA TRP A 11 -11.97 -4.06 12.00
C TRP A 11 -10.69 -4.86 12.31
N ASN A 12 -10.04 -4.62 13.45
CA ASN A 12 -8.79 -5.30 13.86
C ASN A 12 -7.66 -5.18 12.81
N ILE A 13 -7.55 -4.05 12.12
CA ILE A 13 -6.51 -3.82 11.12
C ILE A 13 -5.21 -3.39 11.82
N ASP A 14 -4.08 -3.97 11.46
CA ASP A 14 -2.80 -3.68 12.13
C ASP A 14 -1.96 -2.62 11.41
N VAL A 15 -2.05 -2.59 10.09
CA VAL A 15 -1.26 -1.71 9.22
C VAL A 15 -2.17 -1.19 8.12
N VAL A 16 -2.15 0.13 7.88
CA VAL A 16 -2.96 0.79 6.86
C VAL A 16 -2.06 1.68 6.02
N GLY A 17 -2.02 1.43 4.72
CA GLY A 17 -1.50 2.40 3.76
C GLY A 17 -2.61 3.38 3.39
N VAL A 18 -2.31 4.69 3.39
CA VAL A 18 -3.24 5.73 2.95
C VAL A 18 -2.59 6.59 1.88
N THR A 19 -3.34 6.88 0.83
CA THR A 19 -3.01 7.82 -0.25
C THR A 19 -3.91 9.05 -0.16
N GLU A 20 -3.62 10.08 -0.95
CA GLU A 20 -4.38 11.34 -0.99
C GLU A 20 -4.62 11.99 0.39
N THR A 21 -3.60 11.94 1.26
CA THR A 21 -3.73 12.46 2.63
C THR A 21 -3.95 13.97 2.70
N GLN A 22 -3.69 14.70 1.60
CA GLN A 22 -3.76 16.16 1.49
C GLN A 22 -2.89 16.88 2.54
N MET A 23 -1.90 16.17 3.09
CA MET A 23 -0.93 16.70 4.03
C MET A 23 0.01 17.68 3.32
N ARG A 24 0.62 18.60 4.07
CA ARG A 24 1.54 19.61 3.53
C ARG A 24 3.00 19.41 3.93
N GLU A 25 3.20 18.73 5.06
CA GLU A 25 4.50 18.52 5.67
C GLU A 25 4.53 17.09 6.19
N ARG A 26 5.72 16.58 6.48
CA ARG A 26 5.86 15.31 7.19
C ARG A 26 5.21 15.43 8.56
N ILE A 27 4.37 14.46 8.90
CA ILE A 27 3.74 14.38 10.21
C ILE A 27 4.03 13.03 10.85
N GLU A 28 4.19 13.07 12.16
CA GLU A 28 4.08 11.91 13.02
C GLU A 28 2.96 12.18 13.99
N LEU A 29 1.94 11.35 13.96
CA LEU A 29 0.82 11.44 14.88
C LEU A 29 0.73 10.15 15.69
N ARG A 30 0.32 10.28 16.95
CA ARG A 30 0.21 9.15 17.86
C ARG A 30 -1.08 9.26 18.65
N SER A 31 -1.85 8.19 18.69
CA SER A 31 -2.99 7.97 19.58
C SER A 31 -2.66 6.86 20.58
N GLU A 32 -3.63 6.46 21.40
CA GLU A 32 -3.46 5.32 22.32
C GLU A 32 -3.31 3.99 21.56
N THR A 33 -3.97 3.84 20.41
CA THR A 33 -4.01 2.57 19.68
C THR A 33 -3.11 2.55 18.44
N TYR A 34 -2.97 3.69 17.77
CA TYR A 34 -2.24 3.78 16.50
C TYR A 34 -1.18 4.89 16.49
N SER A 35 -0.15 4.70 15.68
CA SER A 35 0.77 5.73 15.25
C SER A 35 0.74 5.88 13.74
N MET A 36 0.81 7.12 13.25
CA MET A 36 0.86 7.43 11.83
C MET A 36 2.18 8.12 11.51
N ILE A 37 2.83 7.66 10.43
CA ILE A 37 3.86 8.43 9.73
C ILE A 37 3.25 8.83 8.39
N GLY A 38 3.27 10.11 8.07
CA GLY A 38 2.71 10.64 6.83
C GLY A 38 3.59 11.73 6.24
N LYS A 39 3.53 11.89 4.94
CA LYS A 39 4.12 13.03 4.24
C LYS A 39 3.21 13.48 3.11
N GLY A 40 3.27 14.76 2.80
CA GLY A 40 2.49 15.36 1.73
C GLY A 40 3.32 16.30 0.88
N ARG A 41 2.68 16.94 -0.10
CA ARG A 41 3.38 17.78 -1.07
C ARG A 41 3.70 19.17 -0.53
N SER A 42 4.89 19.69 -0.86
CA SER A 42 5.35 20.99 -0.37
C SER A 42 4.39 22.17 -0.72
N LYS A 43 4.45 23.24 0.08
CA LYS A 43 3.51 24.40 0.07
C LYS A 43 3.31 25.10 -1.28
N GLN A 44 4.19 24.91 -2.26
CA GLN A 44 4.10 25.57 -3.57
C GLN A 44 3.24 24.79 -4.59
N GLN A 45 2.93 23.52 -4.33
CA GLN A 45 2.03 22.72 -5.16
C GLN A 45 0.59 22.80 -4.63
N LYS A 46 -0.41 22.45 -5.48
CA LYS A 46 -1.81 22.34 -5.04
C LYS A 46 -1.90 21.35 -3.86
N LYS A 47 -2.87 21.53 -2.95
CA LYS A 47 -3.20 20.52 -1.93
C LYS A 47 -3.76 19.29 -2.64
N ASP A 48 -2.88 18.42 -3.09
CA ASP A 48 -3.21 17.27 -3.91
C ASP A 48 -2.12 16.21 -3.67
N GLY A 49 -2.50 14.96 -3.43
CA GLY A 49 -1.61 13.85 -3.09
C GLY A 49 -1.19 13.72 -1.62
N GLY A 50 -0.04 13.07 -1.41
CA GLY A 50 0.47 12.66 -0.10
C GLY A 50 0.13 11.22 0.28
N VAL A 51 0.99 10.63 1.12
CA VAL A 51 0.91 9.23 1.54
C VAL A 51 1.19 9.09 3.02
N GLY A 52 0.70 8.02 3.62
CA GLY A 52 1.02 7.68 5.00
C GLY A 52 0.84 6.20 5.31
N VAL A 53 1.39 5.82 6.45
CA VAL A 53 1.20 4.50 7.05
C VAL A 53 0.72 4.68 8.48
N LEU A 54 -0.45 4.10 8.78
CA LEU A 54 -1.00 3.97 10.12
C LEU A 54 -0.65 2.58 10.65
N VAL A 55 -0.21 2.48 11.90
CA VAL A 55 0.29 1.25 12.51
C VAL A 55 -0.28 1.08 13.91
N ARG A 56 -0.85 -0.09 14.20
CA ARG A 56 -1.33 -0.47 15.54
C ARG A 56 -0.14 -0.67 16.46
N GLN A 57 -0.08 0.10 17.54
CA GLN A 57 1.09 0.18 18.42
C GLN A 57 1.39 -1.13 19.15
N GLU A 58 0.37 -1.94 19.45
CA GLU A 58 0.55 -3.21 20.14
C GLU A 58 1.00 -4.35 19.21
N ALA A 59 0.74 -4.23 17.91
CA ALA A 59 1.07 -5.26 16.92
C ALA A 59 2.52 -5.13 16.42
N ILE A 60 3.02 -3.90 16.30
CA ILE A 60 4.33 -3.59 15.71
C ILE A 60 5.31 -3.11 16.78
N ILE A 61 6.49 -3.73 16.81
CA ILE A 61 7.58 -3.43 17.75
C ILE A 61 8.32 -2.17 17.33
N ASP A 62 8.60 -2.04 16.04
CA ASP A 62 9.43 -0.96 15.49
C ASP A 62 8.98 -0.60 14.07
N VAL A 63 9.12 0.69 13.74
CA VAL A 63 8.79 1.26 12.44
C VAL A 63 9.97 2.11 11.98
N GLU A 64 10.64 1.64 10.93
CA GLU A 64 11.77 2.35 10.30
C GLU A 64 11.30 2.92 8.95
N GLU A 65 11.31 4.24 8.79
CA GLU A 65 11.09 4.89 7.48
C GLU A 65 12.36 4.77 6.64
N LEU A 66 12.26 4.25 5.41
CA LEU A 66 13.36 4.15 4.48
C LEU A 66 13.47 5.43 3.65
N ASP A 67 14.71 5.87 3.38
CA ASP A 67 14.96 6.98 2.47
C ASP A 67 14.62 6.58 1.02
N VAL A 68 13.58 7.22 0.47
CA VAL A 68 13.15 7.07 -0.93
C VAL A 68 13.78 8.13 -1.85
N GLY A 69 14.77 8.87 -1.37
CA GLY A 69 15.46 9.95 -2.07
C GLY A 69 14.68 11.27 -2.02
N GLY A 70 15.36 12.34 -1.58
CA GLY A 70 14.79 13.69 -1.41
C GLY A 70 14.55 14.44 -2.74
N CYS A 71 13.61 13.97 -3.54
CA CYS A 71 13.04 14.74 -4.66
C CYS A 71 11.54 14.93 -4.44
N GLU A 72 10.93 15.97 -5.04
CA GLU A 72 9.50 16.28 -4.93
C GLU A 72 8.61 15.06 -5.24
N MET A 73 9.06 14.15 -6.11
CA MET A 73 8.31 12.94 -6.49
C MET A 73 8.35 11.83 -5.43
N GLY A 74 9.27 11.90 -4.48
CA GLY A 74 9.30 11.02 -3.32
C GLY A 74 8.18 11.35 -2.31
N GLU A 75 7.45 12.45 -2.47
CA GLU A 75 6.34 12.83 -1.58
C GLU A 75 5.14 11.89 -1.71
N ASP A 76 4.98 11.21 -2.85
CA ASP A 76 3.90 10.25 -3.12
C ASP A 76 4.31 8.77 -2.94
N ILE A 77 5.49 8.53 -2.36
CA ILE A 77 5.99 7.17 -2.12
C ILE A 77 6.51 7.09 -0.70
N MET A 78 5.95 6.22 0.13
CA MET A 78 6.43 5.98 1.49
C MET A 78 6.85 4.52 1.62
N ALA A 79 8.08 4.28 2.07
CA ALA A 79 8.59 2.95 2.36
C ALA A 79 8.86 2.86 3.85
N VAL A 80 8.21 1.92 4.54
CA VAL A 80 8.41 1.66 5.96
C VAL A 80 8.70 0.18 6.17
N ARG A 81 9.74 -0.10 6.96
CA ARG A 81 10.02 -1.44 7.46
C ARG A 81 9.36 -1.58 8.82
N LEU A 82 8.49 -2.57 8.91
CA LEU A 82 7.73 -2.90 10.11
C LEU A 82 8.34 -4.14 10.75
N GLU A 83 8.72 -4.04 12.01
CA GLU A 83 9.19 -5.17 12.80
C GLU A 83 8.08 -5.65 13.74
N TYR A 84 7.71 -6.92 13.67
CA TYR A 84 6.66 -7.50 14.51
C TYR A 84 7.18 -8.68 15.32
N LYS A 85 6.50 -8.93 16.44
CA LYS A 85 6.85 -10.02 17.33
C LYS A 85 6.40 -11.35 16.77
N VAL A 86 7.31 -12.31 16.73
CA VAL A 86 6.98 -13.72 16.54
C VAL A 86 7.38 -14.53 17.76
N ARG A 87 6.90 -15.78 17.87
CA ARG A 87 7.11 -16.60 19.07
C ARG A 87 8.59 -16.76 19.45
N LYS A 88 9.50 -16.78 18.47
CA LYS A 88 10.96 -16.83 18.68
C LYS A 88 11.67 -15.77 17.83
N GLY A 89 11.61 -14.52 18.29
CA GLY A 89 12.36 -13.43 17.69
C GLY A 89 11.46 -12.35 17.08
N ARG A 90 11.94 -11.79 15.98
CA ARG A 90 11.34 -10.65 15.28
C ARG A 90 11.37 -10.94 13.79
N GLU A 91 10.31 -10.57 13.09
CA GLU A 91 10.27 -10.59 11.63
C GLU A 91 10.02 -9.20 11.10
N ARG A 92 10.41 -8.99 9.85
CA ARG A 92 10.31 -7.71 9.16
C ARG A 92 9.51 -7.87 7.88
N ILE A 93 8.68 -6.87 7.62
CA ILE A 93 8.00 -6.66 6.35
C ILE A 93 8.32 -5.24 5.90
N LEU A 94 8.65 -5.10 4.63
CA LEU A 94 8.77 -3.82 3.97
C LEU A 94 7.43 -3.50 3.30
N VAL A 95 6.81 -2.42 3.74
CA VAL A 95 5.59 -1.87 3.17
C VAL A 95 5.94 -0.62 2.38
N ILE A 96 5.54 -0.59 1.11
CA ILE A 96 5.71 0.56 0.22
C ILE A 96 4.32 1.04 -0.19
N VAL A 97 3.95 2.25 0.22
CA VAL A 97 2.71 2.92 -0.17
C VAL A 97 2.99 3.90 -1.30
N CYS A 98 2.23 3.80 -2.38
CA CYS A 98 2.41 4.61 -3.58
C CYS A 98 1.11 5.32 -3.97
N TYR A 99 1.25 6.55 -4.44
CA TYR A 99 0.20 7.29 -5.12
C TYR A 99 0.68 7.75 -6.50
N MET A 100 0.18 7.10 -7.55
CA MET A 100 0.55 7.41 -8.93
C MET A 100 -0.32 8.55 -9.48
N THR A 101 0.23 9.30 -10.42
CA THR A 101 -0.46 10.45 -11.01
C THR A 101 -1.46 9.97 -12.06
N VAL A 102 -2.70 10.47 -11.98
CA VAL A 102 -3.76 10.26 -12.96
C VAL A 102 -3.26 10.58 -14.37
N GLU A 103 -3.64 9.76 -15.37
CA GLU A 103 -3.23 9.99 -16.75
C GLU A 103 -3.59 11.39 -17.25
N GLY A 104 -2.67 11.98 -18.01
CA GLY A 104 -2.79 13.33 -18.53
C GLY A 104 -1.46 13.88 -18.99
N THR A 105 -1.43 15.18 -19.27
CA THR A 105 -0.22 15.87 -19.74
C THR A 105 0.89 15.78 -18.71
N GLY A 106 2.00 15.11 -19.06
CA GLY A 106 3.18 14.96 -18.20
C GLY A 106 3.13 13.81 -17.20
N ALA A 107 1.96 13.20 -16.98
CA ALA A 107 1.76 12.13 -15.99
C ALA A 107 2.64 10.92 -16.24
N ARG A 108 2.79 10.49 -17.51
CA ARG A 108 3.64 9.34 -17.86
C ARG A 108 5.09 9.51 -17.37
N ALA A 109 5.73 10.64 -17.70
CA ALA A 109 7.10 10.91 -17.30
C ALA A 109 7.26 11.02 -15.77
N GLU A 110 6.20 11.46 -15.09
CA GLU A 110 6.12 11.50 -13.64
C GLU A 110 6.03 10.10 -13.03
N ASN A 111 5.12 9.27 -13.52
CA ASN A 111 4.96 7.89 -13.07
C ASN A 111 6.20 7.04 -13.37
N GLU A 112 6.85 7.21 -14.51
CA GLU A 112 8.16 6.58 -14.79
C GLU A 112 9.25 7.00 -13.79
N ARG A 113 9.20 8.22 -13.23
CA ARG A 113 10.09 8.63 -12.13
C ARG A 113 9.71 7.96 -10.81
N LYS A 114 8.41 7.92 -10.49
CA LYS A 114 7.88 7.27 -9.28
C LYS A 114 8.22 5.78 -9.28
N TYR A 115 7.96 5.05 -10.36
CA TYR A 115 8.33 3.65 -10.50
C TYR A 115 9.83 3.42 -10.36
N ARG A 116 10.70 4.30 -10.87
CA ARG A 116 12.16 4.17 -10.62
C ARG A 116 12.55 4.27 -9.15
N ILE A 117 11.84 5.07 -8.37
CA ILE A 117 12.05 5.16 -6.92
C ILE A 117 11.62 3.84 -6.25
N VAL A 118 10.42 3.36 -6.56
CA VAL A 118 9.89 2.09 -6.04
C VAL A 118 10.79 0.92 -6.43
N GLN A 119 11.20 0.85 -7.71
CA GLN A 119 12.15 -0.12 -8.26
C GLN A 119 13.39 -0.24 -7.40
N ARG A 120 14.07 0.89 -7.15
CA ARG A 120 15.29 0.92 -6.35
C ARG A 120 15.06 0.39 -4.94
N VAL A 121 13.94 0.76 -4.30
CA VAL A 121 13.61 0.30 -2.95
C VAL A 121 13.33 -1.20 -2.96
N VAL A 122 12.57 -1.72 -3.92
CA VAL A 122 12.30 -3.16 -4.05
C VAL A 122 13.60 -3.93 -4.30
N GLU A 123 14.42 -3.48 -5.24
CA GLU A 123 15.71 -4.09 -5.59
C GLU A 123 16.67 -4.20 -4.40
N GLN A 124 16.81 -3.13 -3.63
CA GLN A 124 17.69 -3.09 -2.45
C GLN A 124 17.20 -4.02 -1.33
N ASN A 125 15.91 -4.39 -1.33
CA ASN A 125 15.28 -5.14 -0.27
C ASN A 125 14.64 -6.46 -0.76
N ARG A 126 15.06 -7.00 -1.91
CA ARG A 126 14.49 -8.24 -2.51
C ARG A 126 14.48 -9.46 -1.58
N SER A 127 15.35 -9.50 -0.58
CA SER A 127 15.42 -10.59 0.40
C SER A 127 14.39 -10.49 1.54
N GLU A 128 13.73 -9.35 1.69
CA GLU A 128 12.68 -9.10 2.69
C GLU A 128 11.30 -9.58 2.20
N ASN A 129 10.30 -9.58 3.09
CA ASN A 129 8.91 -9.69 2.66
C ASN A 129 8.48 -8.30 2.16
N VAL A 130 8.19 -8.17 0.87
CA VAL A 130 7.88 -6.87 0.26
C VAL A 130 6.40 -6.83 -0.11
N ILE A 131 5.72 -5.78 0.35
CA ILE A 131 4.36 -5.42 -0.03
C ILE A 131 4.41 -4.02 -0.63
N VAL A 132 3.94 -3.87 -1.87
CA VAL A 132 3.70 -2.57 -2.51
C VAL A 132 2.19 -2.39 -2.60
N MET A 133 1.67 -1.25 -2.15
CA MET A 133 0.24 -0.98 -2.21
C MET A 133 -0.09 0.48 -2.45
N GLY A 134 -1.32 0.75 -2.86
CA GLY A 134 -1.88 2.09 -2.99
C GLY A 134 -2.57 2.30 -4.33
N ASP A 135 -2.92 3.56 -4.59
CA ASP A 135 -3.58 3.98 -5.82
C ASP A 135 -2.55 4.13 -6.95
N MET A 136 -2.62 3.22 -7.92
CA MET A 136 -1.75 3.18 -9.09
C MET A 136 -2.32 3.97 -10.26
N ASN A 137 -3.56 4.47 -10.17
CA ASN A 137 -4.24 5.23 -11.21
C ASN A 137 -4.13 4.60 -12.61
N GLY A 138 -4.15 3.26 -12.66
CA GLY A 138 -3.87 2.47 -13.85
C GLY A 138 -4.90 1.37 -14.05
N HIS A 139 -5.37 1.22 -15.28
CA HIS A 139 -6.29 0.16 -15.69
C HIS A 139 -5.49 -1.02 -16.23
N ILE A 140 -5.64 -2.20 -15.63
CA ILE A 140 -4.98 -3.43 -16.08
C ILE A 140 -5.97 -4.50 -16.58
N GLY A 141 -7.25 -4.14 -16.73
CA GLY A 141 -8.30 -5.02 -17.26
C GLY A 141 -9.01 -5.87 -16.20
N VAL A 142 -8.98 -5.47 -14.93
CA VAL A 142 -9.64 -6.19 -13.82
C VAL A 142 -11.16 -6.22 -14.00
N LEU A 143 -11.74 -5.14 -14.51
CA LEU A 143 -13.17 -5.00 -14.80
C LEU A 143 -13.50 -5.22 -16.29
N GLY A 144 -12.53 -5.70 -17.08
CA GLY A 144 -12.68 -5.95 -18.52
C GLY A 144 -12.44 -4.72 -19.41
N GLU A 145 -11.94 -3.63 -18.82
CA GLU A 145 -11.49 -2.43 -19.53
C GLU A 145 -10.18 -2.65 -20.31
N GLU A 146 -9.88 -1.76 -21.26
CA GLU A 146 -8.58 -1.78 -21.95
C GLU A 146 -7.46 -1.33 -21.00
N VAL A 147 -6.29 -1.98 -21.10
CA VAL A 147 -5.10 -1.60 -20.35
C VAL A 147 -4.64 -0.21 -20.81
N ASN A 148 -4.54 0.75 -19.88
CA ASN A 148 -4.05 2.10 -20.19
C ASN A 148 -2.53 2.22 -19.99
N GLY A 149 -1.97 3.41 -20.22
CA GLY A 149 -0.54 3.66 -20.11
C GLY A 149 0.01 3.49 -18.69
N ASN A 150 -0.73 3.94 -17.68
CA ASN A 150 -0.40 3.71 -16.26
C ASN A 150 -0.49 2.22 -15.91
N GLY A 151 -1.51 1.52 -16.40
CA GLY A 151 -1.66 0.09 -16.23
C GLY A 151 -0.51 -0.70 -16.85
N GLN A 152 -0.05 -0.30 -18.03
CA GLN A 152 1.14 -0.93 -18.65
C GLN A 152 2.39 -0.73 -17.78
N LEU A 153 2.61 0.48 -17.25
CA LEU A 153 3.74 0.72 -16.33
C LEU A 153 3.66 -0.17 -15.08
N LEU A 154 2.46 -0.40 -14.54
CA LEU A 154 2.24 -1.29 -13.40
C LEU A 154 2.58 -2.75 -13.75
N LEU A 155 2.11 -3.23 -14.90
CA LEU A 155 2.35 -4.60 -15.36
C LEU A 155 3.85 -4.83 -15.62
N ASP A 156 4.51 -3.90 -16.32
CA ASP A 156 5.95 -3.96 -16.58
C ASP A 156 6.74 -3.98 -15.26
N PHE A 157 6.39 -3.09 -14.31
CA PHE A 157 7.02 -3.05 -12.98
C PHE A 157 6.82 -4.35 -12.20
N ALA A 158 5.61 -4.92 -12.24
CA ALA A 158 5.32 -6.18 -11.55
C ALA A 158 6.12 -7.34 -12.14
N GLU A 159 6.18 -7.44 -13.48
CA GLU A 159 6.93 -8.47 -14.18
C GLU A 159 8.45 -8.37 -13.91
N GLU A 160 9.03 -7.17 -14.07
CA GLU A 160 10.47 -6.93 -13.86
C GLU A 160 10.96 -7.26 -12.44
N ASN A 161 10.07 -7.22 -11.44
CA ASN A 161 10.40 -7.48 -10.04
C ASN A 161 9.85 -8.79 -9.50
N GLU A 162 9.24 -9.62 -10.34
CA GLU A 162 8.58 -10.87 -9.92
C GLU A 162 7.56 -10.63 -8.78
N LEU A 163 6.79 -9.54 -8.88
CA LEU A 163 5.72 -9.20 -7.95
C LEU A 163 4.38 -9.73 -8.45
N GLU A 164 3.63 -10.38 -7.56
CA GLU A 164 2.28 -10.85 -7.84
C GLU A 164 1.27 -9.76 -7.51
N ILE A 165 0.40 -9.41 -8.47
CA ILE A 165 -0.71 -8.47 -8.28
C ILE A 165 -1.90 -9.22 -7.67
N LEU A 166 -2.09 -9.06 -6.37
CA LEU A 166 -3.07 -9.85 -5.61
C LEU A 166 -4.53 -9.54 -6.00
N ASN A 167 -4.82 -8.34 -6.49
CA ASN A 167 -6.13 -7.99 -7.03
C ASN A 167 -6.57 -8.91 -8.17
N VAL A 168 -5.62 -9.48 -8.92
CA VAL A 168 -5.90 -10.37 -10.04
C VAL A 168 -5.94 -11.83 -9.60
N THR A 169 -5.03 -12.21 -8.70
CA THR A 169 -4.76 -13.62 -8.40
C THR A 169 -5.46 -14.15 -7.14
N LEU A 170 -5.87 -13.27 -6.23
CA LEU A 170 -6.34 -13.68 -4.90
C LEU A 170 -7.58 -12.93 -4.41
N ALA A 171 -7.75 -11.66 -4.77
CA ALA A 171 -8.77 -10.82 -4.17
C ALA A 171 -10.21 -11.30 -4.44
N GLU A 172 -11.03 -11.28 -3.40
CA GLU A 172 -12.49 -11.30 -3.52
C GLU A 172 -13.00 -9.85 -3.65
N GLY A 173 -13.82 -9.58 -4.67
CA GLY A 173 -14.16 -8.19 -5.07
C GLY A 173 -13.11 -7.58 -6.00
N ARG A 174 -13.45 -6.49 -6.69
CA ARG A 174 -12.65 -5.91 -7.77
C ARG A 174 -12.69 -4.38 -7.83
N VAL A 175 -13.83 -3.77 -7.52
CA VAL A 175 -14.05 -2.33 -7.62
C VAL A 175 -13.38 -1.64 -6.43
N THR A 176 -12.29 -0.92 -6.69
CA THR A 176 -11.54 -0.21 -5.64
C THR A 176 -11.88 1.27 -5.57
N TRP A 177 -12.54 1.81 -6.59
CA TRP A 177 -13.00 3.19 -6.63
C TRP A 177 -14.40 3.26 -7.24
N SER A 178 -15.27 4.07 -6.64
CA SER A 178 -16.59 4.36 -7.20
C SER A 178 -16.93 5.84 -7.02
N GLY A 179 -17.14 6.52 -8.14
CA GLY A 179 -17.48 7.94 -8.20
C GLY A 179 -18.61 8.22 -9.18
N ARG A 180 -19.70 8.80 -8.67
CA ARG A 180 -20.94 9.06 -9.42
C ARG A 180 -21.52 7.76 -9.99
N GLU A 181 -21.43 7.57 -11.30
CA GLU A 181 -21.94 6.40 -12.04
C GLU A 181 -20.79 5.56 -12.63
N ASN A 182 -19.54 5.83 -12.24
CA ASN A 182 -18.37 5.13 -12.73
C ASN A 182 -17.70 4.32 -11.61
N GLU A 183 -17.14 3.18 -12.00
CA GLU A 183 -16.41 2.27 -11.15
C GLU A 183 -15.05 1.94 -11.80
N SER A 184 -14.03 1.76 -10.98
CA SER A 184 -12.68 1.45 -11.43
C SER A 184 -11.98 0.50 -10.45
N ALA A 185 -11.00 -0.24 -10.96
CA ALA A 185 -9.99 -0.95 -10.18
C ALA A 185 -8.64 -0.27 -10.44
N ILE A 186 -8.27 0.66 -9.55
CA ILE A 186 -7.06 1.49 -9.68
C ILE A 186 -6.13 1.40 -8.48
N ASP A 187 -6.61 0.82 -7.38
CA ASP A 187 -5.82 0.52 -6.20
C ASP A 187 -5.33 -0.92 -6.27
N PHE A 188 -4.04 -1.13 -6.04
CA PHE A 188 -3.44 -2.46 -6.15
C PHE A 188 -2.59 -2.81 -4.94
N THR A 189 -2.55 -4.10 -4.61
CA THR A 189 -1.59 -4.69 -3.68
C THR A 189 -0.73 -5.71 -4.42
N LEU A 190 0.58 -5.52 -4.37
CA LEU A 190 1.58 -6.36 -4.99
C LEU A 190 2.49 -6.95 -3.92
N VAL A 191 2.87 -8.21 -4.09
CA VAL A 191 3.76 -8.89 -3.15
C VAL A 191 4.86 -9.65 -3.86
N ASN A 192 6.06 -9.66 -3.28
CA ASN A 192 7.09 -10.57 -3.76
C ASN A 192 6.76 -12.02 -3.36
N ARG A 193 7.43 -12.98 -4.00
CA ARG A 193 7.24 -14.41 -3.72
C ARG A 193 7.31 -14.76 -2.23
N LYS A 194 8.22 -14.13 -1.48
CA LYS A 194 8.42 -14.40 -0.04
C LYS A 194 7.21 -13.95 0.79
N ALA A 195 6.73 -12.72 0.55
CA ALA A 195 5.53 -12.21 1.20
C ALA A 195 4.28 -13.00 0.80
N ARG A 196 4.18 -13.42 -0.48
CA ARG A 196 3.05 -14.20 -1.00
C ARG A 196 2.77 -15.47 -0.21
N GLU A 197 3.82 -16.18 0.23
CA GLU A 197 3.70 -17.41 1.04
C GLU A 197 2.98 -17.19 2.38
N ARG A 198 2.82 -15.93 2.80
CA ARG A 198 2.17 -15.53 4.05
C ARG A 198 0.80 -14.90 3.84
N VAL A 199 0.45 -14.51 2.62
CA VAL A 199 -0.86 -13.93 2.35
C VAL A 199 -1.91 -15.04 2.35
N ARG A 200 -2.90 -14.92 3.24
CA ARG A 200 -3.99 -15.91 3.40
C ARG A 200 -5.19 -15.58 2.54
N SER A 201 -5.59 -14.32 2.56
CA SER A 201 -6.74 -13.80 1.82
C SER A 201 -6.51 -12.32 1.50
N MET A 202 -7.22 -11.85 0.48
CA MET A 202 -7.37 -10.44 0.19
C MET A 202 -8.82 -10.22 -0.27
N TRP A 203 -9.41 -9.10 0.10
CA TRP A 203 -10.72 -8.71 -0.37
C TRP A 203 -10.84 -7.20 -0.51
N VAL A 204 -11.79 -6.76 -1.32
CA VAL A 204 -12.14 -5.36 -1.51
C VAL A 204 -13.49 -5.09 -0.87
N ASP A 205 -13.58 -4.07 -0.02
CA ASP A 205 -14.79 -3.68 0.68
C ASP A 205 -15.77 -2.92 -0.23
N GLU A 206 -16.29 -3.61 -1.25
CA GLU A 206 -17.22 -3.02 -2.23
C GLU A 206 -18.53 -2.53 -1.59
N GLU A 207 -18.93 -3.16 -0.48
CA GLU A 207 -20.13 -2.79 0.29
C GLU A 207 -19.88 -1.59 1.23
N ARG A 208 -18.64 -1.08 1.30
CA ARG A 208 -18.24 0.07 2.13
C ARG A 208 -18.65 -0.08 3.59
N THR A 209 -18.40 -1.27 4.12
CA THR A 209 -18.66 -1.59 5.52
C THR A 209 -17.64 -0.94 6.46
N ILE A 210 -16.44 -0.68 5.97
CA ILE A 210 -15.37 0.07 6.62
C ILE A 210 -15.53 1.56 6.28
N ASP A 211 -16.07 2.35 7.20
CA ASP A 211 -16.38 3.77 6.94
C ASP A 211 -15.13 4.66 7.04
N VAL A 212 -14.45 4.84 5.92
CA VAL A 212 -13.30 5.75 5.79
C VAL A 212 -13.64 7.08 5.10
N ALA A 213 -14.93 7.37 4.85
CA ALA A 213 -15.40 8.57 4.17
C ALA A 213 -14.64 8.90 2.86
N SER A 214 -14.38 7.87 2.05
CA SER A 214 -13.68 7.97 0.76
C SER A 214 -14.57 7.50 -0.40
N ASP A 215 -14.24 7.92 -1.62
CA ASP A 215 -14.74 7.34 -2.86
C ASP A 215 -13.98 6.08 -3.29
N HIS A 216 -12.85 5.77 -2.63
CA HIS A 216 -12.16 4.49 -2.73
C HIS A 216 -12.71 3.48 -1.70
N ASN A 217 -12.83 2.23 -2.13
CA ASN A 217 -13.15 1.09 -1.27
C ASN A 217 -11.86 0.59 -0.61
N VAL A 218 -11.95 0.19 0.66
CA VAL A 218 -10.81 -0.32 1.41
C VAL A 218 -10.43 -1.70 0.88
N MET A 219 -9.15 -1.91 0.58
CA MET A 219 -8.60 -3.24 0.33
C MET A 219 -8.01 -3.82 1.61
N VAL A 220 -8.39 -5.04 1.95
CA VAL A 220 -7.94 -5.72 3.17
C VAL A 220 -7.19 -6.99 2.79
N MET A 221 -6.00 -7.15 3.35
CA MET A 221 -5.16 -8.33 3.16
C MET A 221 -4.84 -8.96 4.52
N GLU A 222 -5.10 -10.26 4.64
CA GLU A 222 -4.65 -11.03 5.80
C GLU A 222 -3.25 -11.59 5.58
N TYR A 223 -2.31 -11.15 6.42
CA TYR A 223 -0.92 -11.58 6.38
C TYR A 223 -0.56 -12.44 7.60
N GLU A 224 -0.09 -13.66 7.37
CA GLU A 224 0.33 -14.58 8.42
C GLU A 224 1.79 -14.38 8.85
N CYS A 225 1.95 -13.80 10.03
CA CYS A 225 3.18 -13.85 10.81
C CYS A 225 3.54 -15.31 11.16
N LEU A 226 4.83 -15.71 11.11
CA LEU A 226 5.21 -17.12 11.31
C LEU A 226 4.64 -17.68 12.62
N LYS A 227 3.84 -18.73 12.49
CA LYS A 227 3.66 -19.76 13.52
C LYS A 227 4.38 -21.00 13.01
N GLU A 228 5.40 -21.48 13.73
CA GLU A 228 6.13 -22.70 13.34
C GLU A 228 5.13 -23.84 13.07
N LYS A 229 5.29 -24.55 11.94
CA LYS A 229 4.64 -25.86 11.75
C LYS A 229 5.05 -26.74 12.92
N ARG A 230 4.08 -27.36 13.60
CA ARG A 230 4.36 -28.43 14.56
C ARG A 230 5.15 -29.51 13.83
N VAL A 231 6.44 -29.63 14.15
CA VAL A 231 7.20 -30.83 13.80
C VAL A 231 6.58 -31.95 14.62
N ASN A 232 5.72 -32.75 14.00
CA ASN A 232 5.33 -34.03 14.56
C ASN A 232 6.58 -34.91 14.51
N VAL A 233 7.31 -34.93 15.63
CA VAL A 233 8.33 -35.93 15.87
C VAL A 233 7.61 -37.29 15.89
N LYS A 234 7.92 -38.13 14.91
CA LYS A 234 7.52 -39.55 14.90
C LYS A 234 8.29 -40.29 15.99
#